data_AF-A0A975E697-F1
#
_entry.id   AF-A0A975E697-F1
#
_cell.length_a   1.000
_cell.length_b   1.000
_cell.length_c   1.000
_cell.angle_alpha   90.00
_cell.angle_beta   90.00
_cell.angle_gamma   90.00
#
_symmetry.space_group_name_H-M   'P 1'
#
loop_
_entity.id
_entity.type
_entity.pdbx_description
1 polymer ?
#
loop_
_entity_poly.entity_id
_entity_poly.type
_entity_poly.pdbx_seq_one_letter_code
_entity_poly.pdbx_strand_id
1 'polypeptide(L)'
;MFDITGAGGGQWTLALRGTPSCHAGSGLPSECTIILSVDDFDTVLRNPSHARSLFRQGRIRVQGALSVAMHLPALLTMLSSDHIPSGIHTLFPHVSPAVFFGDYWPETLAVYHGALDRIPEINQVTGLQSIDALLSAWPGLLRLADRFGGREVDAIQAKALYASGHHLAFSDAEQVFPVLKGVLERLRWDLHLPINTFGRCPVYASPDGVGEALHFDQNANFIIQIKGEKIWQLAPNRHLTRPTDRYTTAQPIPSAELQMYGPAELPTTLPLDAQTVHMKPGSVLFLPRGYWHQTQAVGESLSLNFTFDQPTWADLLPPDTRRRVLPQSEWRALALGAGNLDATAAQRAVSTLQALVQALPEELRDIDAEQAIGRMTPTEAANVLIPRTSEQRP
;
A
#
# COMPACT_ATOMS: atom_id res chain seq x y z
N MET A 1 -2.70 -25.09 11.58
CA MET A 1 -2.12 -26.40 11.25
C MET A 1 -2.08 -26.55 9.73
N PHE A 2 -1.04 -27.17 9.21
CA PHE A 2 -0.95 -27.70 7.85
C PHE A 2 -1.07 -29.22 7.92
N ASP A 3 -1.94 -29.78 7.10
CA ASP A 3 -2.01 -31.21 6.83
C ASP A 3 -1.57 -31.43 5.38
N ILE A 4 -0.29 -31.74 5.22
CA ILE A 4 0.35 -31.90 3.91
C ILE A 4 0.28 -33.38 3.54
N THR A 5 -0.57 -33.71 2.57
CA THR A 5 -0.85 -35.08 2.14
C THR A 5 0.11 -35.56 1.05
N GLY A 6 0.46 -36.85 1.06
CA GLY A 6 1.36 -37.46 0.09
C GLY A 6 2.70 -37.91 0.69
N ALA A 7 3.56 -38.52 -0.13
CA ALA A 7 4.87 -39.01 0.30
C ALA A 7 5.77 -37.84 0.71
N GLY A 8 6.37 -37.91 1.90
CA GLY A 8 7.17 -36.82 2.47
C GLY A 8 6.35 -35.68 3.09
N GLY A 9 5.02 -35.79 3.11
CA GLY A 9 4.13 -34.88 3.80
C GLY A 9 4.12 -35.08 5.32
N GLY A 10 3.11 -34.50 5.98
CA GLY A 10 2.94 -34.60 7.43
C GLY A 10 2.08 -33.47 7.98
N GLN A 11 1.81 -33.55 9.28
CA GLN A 11 1.11 -32.50 10.01
C GLN A 11 2.11 -31.54 10.65
N TRP A 12 1.85 -30.23 10.52
CA TRP A 12 2.70 -29.17 11.04
C TRP A 12 1.85 -28.07 11.67
N THR A 13 2.22 -27.60 12.85
CA THR A 13 1.53 -26.49 13.51
C THR A 13 2.39 -25.25 13.54
N LEU A 14 1.92 -24.21 12.86
CA LEU A 14 2.51 -22.88 12.87
C LEU A 14 1.81 -22.03 13.94
N ALA A 15 2.55 -21.61 14.96
CA ALA A 15 2.08 -20.71 16.00
C ALA A 15 2.56 -19.29 15.69
N LEU A 16 1.62 -18.36 15.49
CA LEU A 16 1.90 -16.98 15.07
C LEU A 16 1.60 -15.93 16.14
N ARG A 17 0.94 -16.33 17.23
CA ARG A 17 0.70 -15.45 18.38
C ARG A 17 1.99 -15.36 19.18
N GLY A 18 2.49 -14.14 19.39
CA GLY A 18 3.79 -13.92 20.05
C GLY A 18 4.95 -14.20 19.10
N THR A 19 5.99 -14.91 19.58
CA THR A 19 7.14 -15.29 18.74
C THR A 19 6.74 -16.41 17.78
N PRO A 20 6.83 -16.20 16.46
CA PRO A 20 6.46 -17.22 15.48
C PRO A 20 7.29 -18.50 15.65
N SER A 21 6.64 -19.66 15.63
CA SER A 21 7.30 -20.96 15.72
C SER A 21 6.57 -22.04 14.92
N CYS A 22 7.31 -23.08 14.49
CA CYS A 22 6.77 -24.22 13.74
C CYS A 22 7.06 -25.52 14.50
N HIS A 23 6.04 -26.36 14.67
CA HIS A 23 6.10 -27.61 15.41
C HIS A 23 5.62 -28.76 14.54
N ALA A 24 6.29 -29.91 14.60
CA ALA A 24 5.79 -31.12 13.95
C ALA A 24 4.56 -31.66 14.73
N GLY A 25 3.55 -32.11 13.99
CA GLY A 25 2.31 -32.69 14.51
C GLY A 25 1.19 -31.69 14.82
N SER A 26 0.10 -32.23 15.36
CA SER A 26 -1.16 -31.56 15.69
C SER A 26 -1.34 -31.26 17.19
N GLY A 27 -0.25 -31.33 17.97
CA GLY A 27 -0.30 -31.24 19.44
C GLY A 27 -0.63 -29.87 20.04
N LEU A 28 -0.80 -28.83 19.20
CA LEU A 28 -1.17 -27.49 19.63
C LEU A 28 -2.57 -27.13 19.10
N PRO A 29 -3.40 -26.44 19.88
CA PRO A 29 -4.69 -25.92 19.41
C PRO A 29 -4.49 -25.05 18.17
N SER A 30 -5.29 -25.29 17.13
CA SER A 30 -5.23 -24.53 15.88
C SER A 30 -6.56 -23.89 15.53
N GLU A 31 -6.55 -22.59 15.24
CA GLU A 31 -7.73 -21.84 14.79
C GLU A 31 -8.14 -22.19 13.35
N CYS A 32 -7.19 -22.73 12.57
CA CYS A 32 -7.37 -23.10 11.18
C CYS A 32 -6.47 -24.28 10.80
N THR A 33 -6.98 -25.18 9.95
CA THR A 33 -6.25 -26.27 9.31
C THR A 33 -6.28 -26.10 7.80
N ILE A 34 -5.11 -26.05 7.18
CA ILE A 34 -4.91 -25.98 5.73
C ILE A 34 -4.50 -27.37 5.26
N ILE A 35 -5.32 -27.97 4.40
CA ILE A 35 -5.10 -29.32 3.87
C ILE A 35 -4.77 -29.21 2.38
N LEU A 36 -3.65 -29.77 1.96
CA LEU A 36 -3.19 -29.76 0.56
C LEU A 36 -2.19 -30.90 0.28
N SER A 37 -1.93 -31.19 -1.00
CA SER A 37 -0.91 -32.17 -1.38
C SER A 37 0.51 -31.60 -1.26
N VAL A 38 1.53 -32.46 -1.17
CA VAL A 38 2.94 -32.04 -1.27
C VAL A 38 3.21 -31.23 -2.55
N ASP A 39 2.64 -31.65 -3.69
CA ASP A 39 2.81 -30.96 -4.98
C ASP A 39 2.16 -29.56 -4.98
N ASP A 40 0.98 -29.45 -4.38
CA ASP A 40 0.30 -28.17 -4.20
C ASP A 40 1.06 -27.26 -3.24
N PHE A 41 1.62 -27.83 -2.16
CA PHE A 41 2.43 -27.07 -1.22
C PHE A 41 3.70 -26.53 -1.88
N ASP A 42 4.42 -27.34 -2.69
CA ASP A 42 5.57 -26.89 -3.47
C ASP A 42 5.18 -25.79 -4.47
N THR A 43 4.03 -25.95 -5.14
CA THR A 43 3.49 -24.93 -6.06
C THR A 43 3.25 -23.59 -5.36
N VAL A 44 2.68 -23.60 -4.16
CA VAL A 44 2.43 -22.39 -3.38
C VAL A 44 3.71 -21.81 -2.80
N LEU A 45 4.67 -22.64 -2.37
CA LEU A 45 5.96 -22.15 -1.88
C LEU A 45 6.74 -21.42 -2.98
N ARG A 46 6.75 -21.94 -4.21
CA ARG A 46 7.39 -21.29 -5.35
C ARG A 46 6.69 -20.02 -5.80
N ASN A 47 5.35 -20.01 -5.71
CA ASN A 47 4.56 -18.84 -6.06
C ASN A 47 3.32 -18.72 -5.16
N PRO A 48 3.41 -17.96 -4.04
CA PRO A 48 2.31 -17.83 -3.09
C PRO A 48 1.01 -17.28 -3.69
N SER A 49 1.06 -16.61 -4.85
CA SER A 49 -0.14 -16.13 -5.55
C SER A 49 -1.06 -17.25 -6.04
N HIS A 50 -0.53 -18.47 -6.26
CA HIS A 50 -1.31 -19.62 -6.70
C HIS A 50 -2.25 -20.17 -5.63
N ALA A 51 -2.02 -19.86 -4.34
CA ALA A 51 -2.84 -20.37 -3.23
C ALA A 51 -4.34 -20.12 -3.45
N ARG A 52 -4.72 -18.92 -3.94
CA ARG A 52 -6.12 -18.58 -4.22
C ARG A 52 -6.72 -19.42 -5.34
N SER A 53 -5.96 -19.68 -6.39
CA SER A 53 -6.42 -20.49 -7.52
C SER A 53 -6.65 -21.93 -7.08
N LEU A 54 -5.69 -22.50 -6.35
CA LEU A 54 -5.77 -23.87 -5.84
C LEU A 54 -6.90 -24.05 -4.81
N PHE A 55 -7.15 -23.05 -3.97
CA PHE A 55 -8.32 -23.05 -3.06
C PHE A 55 -9.64 -23.06 -3.84
N ARG A 56 -9.79 -22.20 -4.87
CA ARG A 56 -10.99 -22.18 -5.72
C ARG A 56 -11.22 -23.50 -6.47
N GLN A 57 -10.15 -24.21 -6.80
CA GLN A 57 -10.20 -25.54 -7.42
C GLN A 57 -10.47 -26.68 -6.41
N GLY A 58 -10.57 -26.39 -5.11
CA GLY A 58 -10.76 -27.39 -4.05
C GLY A 58 -9.51 -28.23 -3.74
N ARG A 59 -8.35 -27.85 -4.29
CA ARG A 59 -7.04 -28.50 -4.09
C ARG A 59 -6.39 -28.10 -2.77
N ILE A 60 -6.62 -26.86 -2.33
CA ILE A 60 -6.40 -26.44 -0.96
C ILE A 60 -7.76 -26.43 -0.25
N ARG A 61 -7.86 -27.12 0.87
CA ARG A 61 -9.05 -27.10 1.73
C ARG A 61 -8.72 -26.43 3.05
N VAL A 62 -9.68 -25.68 3.58
CA VAL A 62 -9.54 -24.98 4.85
C VAL A 62 -10.62 -25.48 5.80
N GLN A 63 -10.22 -25.84 7.02
CA GLN A 63 -11.13 -26.12 8.13
C GLN A 63 -10.87 -25.10 9.25
N GLY A 64 -11.91 -24.62 9.92
CA GLY A 64 -11.80 -23.58 10.94
C GLY A 64 -11.90 -22.17 10.37
N ALA A 65 -11.19 -21.22 10.98
CA ALA A 65 -11.29 -19.79 10.65
C ALA A 65 -10.67 -19.47 9.28
N LEU A 66 -11.52 -19.31 8.26
CA LEU A 66 -11.10 -18.96 6.90
C LEU A 66 -10.31 -17.64 6.85
N SER A 67 -10.68 -16.66 7.68
CA SER A 67 -9.97 -15.38 7.81
C SER A 67 -8.48 -15.56 8.11
N VAL A 68 -8.14 -16.53 8.97
CA VAL A 68 -6.75 -16.87 9.30
C VAL A 68 -6.03 -17.49 8.09
N ALA A 69 -6.68 -18.39 7.35
CA ALA A 69 -6.11 -18.99 6.13
C ALA A 69 -5.78 -17.95 5.05
N MET A 70 -6.49 -16.82 5.02
CA MET A 70 -6.24 -15.77 4.03
C MET A 70 -4.88 -15.08 4.21
N HIS A 71 -4.24 -15.19 5.38
CA HIS A 71 -2.87 -14.73 5.61
C HIS A 71 -1.79 -15.62 4.99
N LEU A 72 -2.16 -16.82 4.51
CA LEU A 72 -1.22 -17.79 4.00
C LEU A 72 -0.27 -17.26 2.91
N PRO A 73 -0.72 -16.55 1.86
CA PRO A 73 0.19 -16.10 0.80
C PRO A 73 1.24 -15.11 1.30
N ALA A 74 0.83 -14.17 2.14
CA ALA A 74 1.72 -13.18 2.75
C ALA A 74 2.75 -13.85 3.67
N LEU A 75 2.27 -14.79 4.49
CA LEU A 75 3.10 -15.56 5.39
C LEU A 75 4.12 -16.40 4.65
N LEU A 76 3.72 -17.13 3.60
CA LEU A 76 4.65 -17.93 2.81
C LEU A 76 5.66 -17.05 2.07
N THR A 77 5.26 -15.86 1.61
CA THR A 77 6.19 -14.88 1.02
C THR A 77 7.29 -14.47 2.02
N MET A 78 6.93 -14.25 3.29
CA MET A 78 7.90 -13.93 4.35
C MET A 78 8.78 -15.15 4.71
N LEU A 79 8.20 -16.35 4.75
CA LEU A 79 8.89 -17.57 5.19
C LEU A 79 9.71 -18.27 4.11
N SER A 80 9.42 -18.03 2.82
CA SER A 80 10.19 -18.56 1.69
C SER A 80 11.48 -17.78 1.41
N SER A 81 11.73 -16.71 2.17
CA SER A 81 12.96 -15.93 2.07
C SER A 81 14.11 -16.71 2.72
N ASP A 82 15.32 -16.63 2.14
CA ASP A 82 16.51 -17.36 2.62
C ASP A 82 16.92 -16.96 4.07
N HIS A 83 16.45 -15.81 4.53
CA HIS A 83 16.51 -15.36 5.92
C HIS A 83 15.20 -14.68 6.32
N ILE A 84 15.00 -14.43 7.62
CA ILE A 84 13.86 -13.64 8.11
C ILE A 84 13.97 -12.23 7.53
N PRO A 85 12.94 -11.72 6.81
CA PRO A 85 13.00 -10.38 6.24
C PRO A 85 13.08 -9.30 7.32
N SER A 86 13.85 -8.25 7.02
CA SER A 86 13.99 -7.03 7.81
C SER A 86 12.64 -6.39 8.08
N GLY A 87 12.46 -5.96 9.33
CA GLY A 87 11.24 -5.31 9.79
C GLY A 87 11.49 -3.87 10.22
N ILE A 88 10.52 -3.28 10.93
CA ILE A 88 10.58 -1.87 11.32
C ILE A 88 11.80 -1.55 12.21
N HIS A 89 12.18 -2.51 13.06
CA HIS A 89 13.35 -2.42 13.94
C HIS A 89 14.68 -2.33 13.17
N THR A 90 14.76 -2.88 11.96
CA THR A 90 15.97 -2.76 11.12
C THR A 90 16.05 -1.37 10.48
N LEU A 91 14.90 -0.80 10.11
CA LEU A 91 14.81 0.54 9.53
C LEU A 91 15.17 1.62 10.55
N PHE A 92 14.66 1.49 11.78
CA PHE A 92 14.87 2.44 12.88
C PHE A 92 15.41 1.73 14.15
N PRO A 93 16.67 1.27 14.15
CA PRO A 93 17.23 0.46 15.24
C PRO A 93 17.43 1.21 16.55
N HIS A 94 17.35 2.54 16.52
CA HIS A 94 17.48 3.41 17.69
C HIS A 94 16.19 3.49 18.53
N VAL A 95 15.06 3.02 18.00
CA VAL A 95 13.78 2.96 18.71
C VAL A 95 13.26 1.52 18.75
N SER A 96 12.67 1.13 19.87
CA SER A 96 11.94 -0.13 19.92
C SER A 96 10.69 -0.05 19.03
N PRO A 97 10.15 -1.18 18.54
CA PRO A 97 8.87 -1.18 17.83
C PRO A 97 7.76 -0.48 18.62
N ALA A 98 7.67 -0.70 19.94
CA ALA A 98 6.67 -0.07 20.79
C ALA A 98 6.78 1.48 20.80
N VAL A 99 8.02 2.00 20.84
CA VAL A 99 8.28 3.45 20.76
C VAL A 99 7.94 3.98 19.36
N PHE A 100 8.33 3.26 18.30
CA PHE A 100 7.95 3.63 16.93
C PHE A 100 6.42 3.76 16.79
N PHE A 101 5.68 2.81 17.37
CA PHE A 101 4.21 2.82 17.36
C PHE A 101 3.57 3.89 18.24
N GLY A 102 4.17 4.22 19.38
CA GLY A 102 3.64 5.23 20.29
C GLY A 102 3.88 6.65 19.80
N ASP A 103 5.07 6.91 19.26
CA ASP A 103 5.56 8.27 19.06
C ASP A 103 5.56 8.69 17.58
N TYR A 104 5.65 7.72 16.65
CA TYR A 104 5.85 7.97 15.22
C TYR A 104 4.64 7.54 14.38
N TRP A 105 4.32 6.25 14.39
CA TRP A 105 3.26 5.72 13.53
C TRP A 105 1.85 6.11 14.01
N PRO A 106 0.91 6.48 13.11
CA PRO A 106 1.06 6.68 11.67
C PRO A 106 1.27 8.17 11.27
N GLU A 107 1.44 9.10 12.22
CA GLU A 107 1.22 10.54 11.99
C GLU A 107 2.50 11.40 12.06
N THR A 108 3.56 10.90 12.69
CA THR A 108 4.78 11.66 12.98
C THR A 108 5.97 11.09 12.22
N LEU A 109 6.69 11.96 11.52
CA LEU A 109 7.85 11.57 10.73
C LEU A 109 8.97 10.97 11.59
N ALA A 110 9.72 10.03 11.04
CA ALA A 110 10.93 9.49 11.67
C ALA A 110 12.10 9.53 10.69
N VAL A 111 13.29 9.89 11.17
CA VAL A 111 14.51 9.90 10.35
C VAL A 111 15.60 9.13 11.08
N TYR A 112 16.31 8.27 10.36
CA TYR A 112 17.49 7.60 10.88
C TYR A 112 18.62 7.58 9.86
N HIS A 113 19.83 7.87 10.33
CA HIS A 113 21.05 7.81 9.53
C HIS A 113 21.92 6.65 10.03
N GLY A 114 22.31 5.76 9.13
CA GLY A 114 23.16 4.61 9.46
C GLY A 114 23.64 3.88 8.22
N ALA A 115 24.55 2.92 8.39
CA ALA A 115 25.09 2.13 7.29
C ALA A 115 23.99 1.30 6.60
N LEU A 116 24.02 1.25 5.26
CA LEU A 116 23.06 0.48 4.46
C LEU A 116 23.17 -1.03 4.69
N ASP A 117 24.35 -1.53 5.06
CA ASP A 117 24.64 -2.94 5.38
C ASP A 117 23.71 -3.54 6.44
N ARG A 118 23.08 -2.71 7.27
CA ARG A 118 22.09 -3.17 8.26
C ARG A 118 20.82 -3.74 7.61
N ILE A 119 20.53 -3.39 6.35
CA ILE A 119 19.38 -3.88 5.57
C ILE A 119 19.91 -4.70 4.38
N PRO A 120 20.40 -5.93 4.60
CA PRO A 120 21.05 -6.73 3.56
C PRO A 120 20.15 -6.99 2.35
N GLU A 121 18.83 -7.08 2.56
CA GLU A 121 17.82 -7.26 1.51
C GLU A 121 17.78 -6.15 0.46
N ILE A 122 18.33 -4.98 0.80
CA ILE A 122 18.41 -3.84 -0.10
C ILE A 122 19.86 -3.70 -0.56
N ASN A 123 20.80 -3.77 0.38
CA ASN A 123 22.22 -3.58 0.11
C ASN A 123 22.83 -4.64 -0.82
N GLN A 124 22.29 -5.86 -0.85
CA GLN A 124 22.81 -6.97 -1.65
C GLN A 124 22.11 -7.13 -3.00
N VAL A 125 21.08 -6.33 -3.29
CA VAL A 125 20.39 -6.40 -4.58
C VAL A 125 21.27 -5.76 -5.64
N THR A 126 21.83 -6.59 -6.53
CA THR A 126 22.72 -6.14 -7.61
C THR A 126 22.07 -5.07 -8.49
N GLY A 127 20.77 -5.22 -8.78
CA GLY A 127 20.00 -4.25 -9.57
C GLY A 127 19.83 -2.89 -8.89
N LEU A 128 20.03 -2.78 -7.58
CA LEU A 128 19.93 -1.51 -6.86
C LEU A 128 21.30 -0.82 -6.64
N GLN A 129 22.40 -1.42 -7.07
CA GLN A 129 23.75 -0.86 -6.86
C GLN A 129 24.06 0.34 -7.77
N SER A 130 23.37 0.45 -8.91
CA SER A 130 23.50 1.58 -9.83
C SER A 130 22.26 1.71 -10.70
N ILE A 131 22.08 2.89 -11.30
CA ILE A 131 20.99 3.16 -12.24
C ILE A 131 21.13 2.26 -13.48
N ASP A 132 22.35 2.02 -13.95
CA ASP A 132 22.61 1.11 -15.07
C ASP A 132 22.26 -0.35 -14.75
N ALA A 133 22.57 -0.81 -13.54
CA ALA A 133 22.20 -2.16 -13.10
C ALA A 133 20.67 -2.29 -12.98
N LEU A 134 20.01 -1.26 -12.47
CA LEU A 134 18.54 -1.21 -12.34
C LEU A 134 17.88 -1.29 -13.71
N LEU A 135 18.29 -0.45 -14.65
CA LEU A 135 17.78 -0.44 -16.02
C LEU A 135 18.02 -1.78 -16.74
N SER A 136 19.16 -2.42 -16.49
CA SER A 136 19.50 -3.71 -17.10
C SER A 136 18.65 -4.87 -16.54
N ALA A 137 18.27 -4.78 -15.26
CA ALA A 137 17.45 -5.79 -14.61
C ALA A 137 15.94 -5.58 -14.84
N TRP A 138 15.52 -4.39 -15.29
CA TRP A 138 14.10 -4.03 -15.33
C TRP A 138 13.36 -4.70 -16.49
N PRO A 139 12.30 -5.49 -16.22
CA PRO A 139 11.47 -6.07 -17.25
C PRO A 139 10.42 -5.06 -17.72
N GLY A 140 10.35 -4.81 -19.03
CA GLY A 140 9.26 -4.05 -19.64
C GLY A 140 9.45 -2.54 -19.63
N LEU A 141 8.33 -1.83 -19.49
CA LEU A 141 8.26 -0.38 -19.64
C LEU A 141 8.43 0.34 -18.30
N LEU A 142 8.96 1.56 -18.40
CA LEU A 142 9.27 2.49 -17.33
C LEU A 142 8.43 3.74 -17.51
N ARG A 143 7.92 4.30 -16.41
CA ARG A 143 7.13 5.52 -16.46
C ARG A 143 8.03 6.74 -16.23
N LEU A 144 7.93 7.72 -17.13
CA LEU A 144 8.55 9.02 -16.93
C LEU A 144 7.77 9.81 -15.88
N ALA A 145 8.49 10.54 -15.02
CA ALA A 145 7.87 11.41 -14.03
C ALA A 145 6.96 12.48 -14.70
N ASP A 146 5.97 12.93 -13.93
CA ASP A 146 4.71 13.65 -14.26
C ASP A 146 4.79 14.74 -15.37
N ARG A 147 5.93 15.40 -15.56
CA ARG A 147 6.10 16.48 -16.55
C ARG A 147 5.95 16.05 -18.03
N PHE A 148 5.78 14.76 -18.31
CA PHE A 148 5.49 14.20 -19.65
C PHE A 148 4.18 13.40 -19.73
N GLY A 149 3.27 13.58 -18.77
CA GLY A 149 1.96 12.90 -18.79
C GLY A 149 2.05 11.39 -18.63
N GLY A 150 3.04 10.89 -17.87
CA GLY A 150 3.15 9.47 -17.54
C GLY A 150 3.52 8.55 -18.71
N ARG A 151 4.20 9.08 -19.74
CA ARG A 151 4.65 8.28 -20.89
C ARG A 151 5.49 7.08 -20.44
N GLU A 152 5.17 5.93 -21.01
CA GLU A 152 5.92 4.69 -20.85
C GLU A 152 7.04 4.57 -21.90
N VAL A 153 8.21 4.13 -21.46
CA VAL A 153 9.42 3.98 -22.29
C VAL A 153 10.15 2.69 -21.93
N ASP A 154 10.86 2.08 -22.89
CA ASP A 154 11.74 0.96 -22.57
C ASP A 154 13.02 1.41 -21.84
N ALA A 155 13.82 0.45 -21.36
CA ALA A 155 15.06 0.72 -20.63
C ALA A 155 16.11 1.51 -21.45
N ILE A 156 16.16 1.34 -22.78
CA ILE A 156 17.11 2.04 -23.64
C ILE A 156 16.73 3.53 -23.73
N GLN A 157 15.45 3.79 -23.97
CA GLN A 157 14.90 5.14 -24.00
C GLN A 157 15.01 5.81 -22.63
N ALA A 158 14.70 5.09 -21.55
CA ALA A 158 14.85 5.60 -20.18
C ALA A 158 16.29 6.01 -19.88
N LYS A 159 17.29 5.22 -20.32
CA LYS A 159 18.71 5.57 -20.16
C LYS A 159 19.06 6.88 -20.86
N ALA A 160 18.60 7.07 -22.10
CA ALA A 160 18.84 8.30 -22.85
C ALA A 160 18.14 9.51 -22.20
N LEU A 161 16.93 9.31 -21.66
CA LEU A 161 16.19 10.36 -20.97
C LEU A 161 16.87 10.75 -19.65
N TYR A 162 17.30 9.77 -18.86
CA TYR A 162 18.06 10.04 -17.64
C TYR A 162 19.33 10.87 -17.92
N ALA A 163 20.11 10.47 -18.94
CA ALA A 163 21.30 11.20 -19.37
C ALA A 163 21.03 12.64 -19.84
N SER A 164 19.78 12.96 -20.21
CA SER A 164 19.35 14.31 -20.58
C SER A 164 18.63 15.06 -19.44
N GLY A 165 18.76 14.60 -18.19
CA GLY A 165 18.23 15.29 -17.01
C GLY A 165 16.82 14.87 -16.60
N HIS A 166 16.35 13.70 -17.04
CA HIS A 166 15.03 13.18 -16.69
C HIS A 166 15.05 12.31 -15.44
N HIS A 167 14.07 12.55 -14.56
CA HIS A 167 13.79 11.68 -13.44
C HIS A 167 13.08 10.41 -13.92
N LEU A 168 13.48 9.24 -13.39
CA LEU A 168 12.87 7.96 -13.70
C LEU A 168 12.18 7.38 -12.46
N ALA A 169 10.95 6.90 -12.64
CA ALA A 169 10.19 6.22 -11.61
C ALA A 169 9.94 4.75 -12.02
N PHE A 170 10.32 3.85 -11.13
CA PHE A 170 10.25 2.40 -11.29
C PHE A 170 9.18 1.90 -10.32
N SER A 171 7.95 1.65 -10.79
CA SER A 171 6.77 1.56 -9.90
C SER A 171 6.75 0.38 -8.93
N ASP A 172 7.13 -0.81 -9.40
CA ASP A 172 6.85 -2.08 -8.70
C ASP A 172 8.11 -2.95 -8.58
N ALA A 173 9.17 -2.42 -7.94
CA ALA A 173 10.46 -3.11 -7.88
C ALA A 173 10.41 -4.45 -7.13
N GLU A 174 9.38 -4.68 -6.31
CA GLU A 174 9.16 -5.97 -5.64
C GLU A 174 8.74 -7.10 -6.59
N GLN A 175 8.26 -6.78 -7.80
CA GLN A 175 8.02 -7.78 -8.85
C GLN A 175 9.33 -8.20 -9.53
N VAL A 176 10.33 -7.32 -9.54
CA VAL A 176 11.64 -7.54 -10.17
C VAL A 176 12.63 -8.17 -9.19
N PHE A 177 12.58 -7.73 -7.93
CA PHE A 177 13.46 -8.17 -6.85
C PHE A 177 12.61 -8.81 -5.74
N PRO A 178 12.37 -10.13 -5.77
CA PRO A 178 11.48 -10.82 -4.83
C PRO A 178 11.83 -10.63 -3.35
N VAL A 179 13.10 -10.38 -3.03
CA VAL A 179 13.55 -10.07 -1.66
C VAL A 179 12.86 -8.83 -1.09
N LEU A 180 12.57 -7.82 -1.93
CA LEU A 180 11.84 -6.61 -1.51
C LEU A 180 10.40 -6.93 -1.14
N LYS A 181 9.79 -7.92 -1.81
CA LYS A 181 8.43 -8.37 -1.48
C LYS A 181 8.39 -8.95 -0.07
N GLY A 182 9.39 -9.74 0.33
CA GLY A 182 9.53 -10.26 1.69
C GLY A 182 9.57 -9.15 2.74
N VAL A 183 10.37 -8.10 2.50
CA VAL A 183 10.46 -6.92 3.38
C VAL A 183 9.15 -6.12 3.40
N LEU A 184 8.51 -5.92 2.25
CA LEU A 184 7.22 -5.23 2.13
C LEU A 184 6.14 -5.93 2.96
N GLU A 185 6.05 -7.27 2.87
CA GLU A 185 5.09 -8.05 3.66
C GLU A 185 5.41 -8.03 5.15
N ARG A 186 6.71 -8.06 5.49
CA ARG A 186 7.15 -7.94 6.87
C ARG A 186 6.80 -6.59 7.47
N LEU A 187 7.02 -5.50 6.74
CA LEU A 187 6.64 -4.15 7.18
C LEU A 187 5.12 -4.03 7.31
N ARG A 188 4.32 -4.55 6.36
CA ARG A 188 2.86 -4.55 6.48
C ARG A 188 2.40 -5.26 7.77
N TRP A 189 3.01 -6.40 8.07
CA TRP A 189 2.75 -7.15 9.30
C TRP A 189 3.16 -6.35 10.54
N ASP A 190 4.41 -5.88 10.57
CA ASP A 190 4.96 -5.12 11.69
C ASP A 190 4.12 -3.89 11.99
N LEU A 191 3.53 -3.22 10.97
CA LEU A 191 2.70 -2.01 11.08
C LEU A 191 1.23 -2.27 11.45
N HIS A 192 0.84 -3.53 11.62
CA HIS A 192 -0.55 -3.96 11.86
C HIS A 192 -1.53 -3.46 10.78
N LEU A 193 -1.04 -3.33 9.55
CA LEU A 193 -1.89 -2.92 8.44
C LEU A 193 -2.84 -4.05 8.04
N PRO A 194 -4.06 -3.72 7.58
CA PRO A 194 -4.96 -4.72 7.04
C PRO A 194 -4.30 -5.53 5.91
N ILE A 195 -4.61 -6.83 5.83
CA ILE A 195 -3.96 -7.74 4.87
C ILE A 195 -4.16 -7.34 3.40
N ASN A 196 -5.28 -6.71 3.07
CA ASN A 196 -5.57 -6.22 1.73
C ASN A 196 -5.01 -4.82 1.45
N THR A 197 -4.26 -4.23 2.40
CA THR A 197 -3.58 -2.96 2.16
C THR A 197 -2.61 -3.14 1.01
N PHE A 198 -2.83 -2.37 -0.05
CA PHE A 198 -1.94 -2.35 -1.17
C PHE A 198 -0.61 -1.74 -0.75
N GLY A 199 0.48 -2.40 -1.14
CA GLY A 199 1.83 -1.93 -0.94
C GLY A 199 2.66 -2.22 -2.18
N ARG A 200 3.63 -1.35 -2.45
CA ARG A 200 4.55 -1.45 -3.58
C ARG A 200 5.91 -0.87 -3.23
N CYS A 201 6.92 -1.19 -4.03
CA CYS A 201 8.28 -0.76 -3.81
C CYS A 201 8.80 0.17 -4.93
N PRO A 202 8.35 1.43 -5.03
CA PRO A 202 8.82 2.28 -6.11
C PRO A 202 10.27 2.70 -5.88
N VAL A 203 11.07 2.70 -6.96
CA VAL A 203 12.44 3.21 -6.97
C VAL A 203 12.50 4.48 -7.80
N TYR A 204 13.21 5.49 -7.31
CA TYR A 204 13.33 6.79 -7.94
C TYR A 204 14.79 7.11 -8.23
N ALA A 205 15.09 7.36 -9.52
CA ALA A 205 16.41 7.74 -9.99
C ALA A 205 16.40 9.19 -10.49
N SER A 206 17.20 10.04 -9.84
CA SER A 206 17.24 11.50 -10.10
C SER A 206 18.63 11.94 -10.55
N PRO A 207 18.76 12.71 -11.64
CA PRO A 207 19.98 13.46 -11.95
C PRO A 207 20.18 14.63 -10.98
N ASP A 208 21.38 15.22 -11.00
CA ASP A 208 21.72 16.37 -10.15
C ASP A 208 20.74 17.54 -10.29
N GLY A 209 20.36 18.13 -9.15
CA GLY A 209 19.43 19.26 -9.09
C GLY A 209 17.97 18.93 -9.41
N VAL A 210 17.65 17.69 -9.81
CA VAL A 210 16.30 17.25 -10.14
C VAL A 210 15.63 16.63 -8.92
N GLY A 211 14.34 16.90 -8.73
CA GLY A 211 13.50 16.21 -7.76
C GLY A 211 12.02 16.51 -7.99
N GLU A 212 11.23 16.29 -6.95
CA GLU A 212 9.77 16.44 -7.00
C GLU A 212 9.34 17.78 -6.43
N ALA A 213 8.37 18.41 -7.12
CA ALA A 213 7.74 19.65 -6.67
C ALA A 213 6.99 19.45 -5.35
N LEU A 214 6.62 20.53 -4.67
CA LEU A 214 5.88 20.47 -3.42
C LEU A 214 4.56 19.70 -3.58
N HIS A 215 4.39 18.66 -2.77
CA HIS A 215 3.18 17.85 -2.75
C HIS A 215 2.96 17.19 -1.39
N PHE A 216 1.81 16.54 -1.23
CA PHE A 216 1.60 15.49 -0.24
C PHE A 216 0.89 14.30 -0.89
N ASP A 217 1.07 13.13 -0.30
CA ASP A 217 0.42 11.90 -0.75
C ASP A 217 -0.61 11.40 0.27
N GLN A 218 -1.56 10.60 -0.22
CA GLN A 218 -2.47 9.79 0.59
C GLN A 218 -1.80 8.54 1.19
N ASN A 219 -0.55 8.25 0.81
CA ASN A 219 0.20 7.06 1.20
C ASN A 219 1.10 7.29 2.41
N ALA A 220 1.41 6.22 3.13
CA ALA A 220 2.54 6.18 4.06
C ALA A 220 3.77 5.64 3.32
N ASN A 221 4.92 6.30 3.48
CA ASN A 221 6.15 5.92 2.77
C ASN A 221 7.30 5.66 3.76
N PHE A 222 8.05 4.60 3.52
CA PHE A 222 9.36 4.36 4.13
C PHE A 222 10.42 4.47 3.04
N ILE A 223 11.13 5.61 3.00
CA ILE A 223 12.12 5.92 1.99
C ILE A 223 13.50 5.53 2.50
N ILE A 224 14.26 4.80 1.70
CA ILE A 224 15.63 4.40 1.94
C ILE A 224 16.50 4.97 0.82
N GLN A 225 17.46 5.82 1.19
CA GLN A 225 18.43 6.33 0.23
C GLN A 225 19.50 5.26 0.00
N ILE A 226 19.63 4.80 -1.25
CA ILE A 226 20.55 3.71 -1.61
C ILE A 226 21.87 4.30 -2.11
N LYS A 227 21.80 5.29 -3.01
CA LYS A 227 22.99 5.88 -3.64
C LYS A 227 22.86 7.39 -3.73
N GLY A 228 23.99 8.08 -3.56
CA GLY A 228 24.04 9.54 -3.62
C GLY A 228 23.22 10.22 -2.53
N GLU A 229 22.94 11.50 -2.73
CA GLU A 229 22.27 12.33 -1.74
C GLU A 229 20.98 12.96 -2.29
N LYS A 230 19.96 13.03 -1.44
CA LYS A 230 18.70 13.71 -1.74
C LYS A 230 18.31 14.61 -0.58
N ILE A 231 18.09 15.88 -0.87
CA ILE A 231 17.57 16.87 0.07
C ILE A 231 16.06 16.72 0.09
N TRP A 232 15.50 16.52 1.28
CA TRP A 232 14.08 16.51 1.56
C TRP A 232 13.71 17.73 2.37
N GLN A 233 12.73 18.49 1.92
CA GLN A 233 12.14 19.56 2.72
C GLN A 233 10.74 19.13 3.12
N LEU A 234 10.47 19.09 4.42
CA LEU A 234 9.34 18.38 5.00
C LEU A 234 8.58 19.28 5.98
N ALA A 235 7.26 19.28 5.93
CA ALA A 235 6.44 19.98 6.91
C ALA A 235 5.15 19.21 7.23
N PRO A 236 4.67 19.26 8.49
CA PRO A 236 3.37 18.71 8.83
C PRO A 236 2.26 19.45 8.06
N ASN A 237 1.26 18.72 7.62
CA ASN A 237 0.12 19.33 6.94
C ASN A 237 -0.94 19.78 7.95
N ARG A 238 -0.99 21.11 8.17
CA ARG A 238 -1.97 21.76 9.03
C ARG A 238 -3.25 22.19 8.30
N HIS A 239 -3.32 21.97 6.99
CA HIS A 239 -4.46 22.35 6.15
C HIS A 239 -5.43 21.18 5.97
N LEU A 240 -4.88 19.97 5.88
CA LEU A 240 -5.63 18.73 5.72
C LEU A 240 -5.09 17.68 6.68
N THR A 241 -5.96 17.19 7.57
CA THR A 241 -5.66 16.05 8.43
C THR A 241 -6.06 14.78 7.69
N ARG A 242 -5.13 13.83 7.54
CA ARG A 242 -5.35 12.53 6.87
C ARG A 242 -6.01 12.70 5.48
N PRO A 243 -5.31 13.28 4.49
CA PRO A 243 -5.86 13.43 3.13
C PRO A 243 -6.04 12.07 2.45
N THR A 244 -7.16 11.87 1.78
CA THR A 244 -7.54 10.60 1.10
C THR A 244 -7.04 10.49 -0.32
N ASP A 245 -6.54 11.60 -0.88
CA ASP A 245 -6.01 11.71 -2.23
C ASP A 245 -4.74 12.61 -2.24
N ARG A 246 -3.95 12.56 -3.32
CA ARG A 246 -2.74 13.37 -3.47
C ARG A 246 -3.05 14.81 -3.84
N TYR A 247 -2.11 15.70 -3.57
CA TYR A 247 -2.10 17.06 -4.11
C TYR A 247 -0.68 17.49 -4.44
N THR A 248 -0.48 18.12 -5.60
CA THR A 248 0.81 18.65 -6.05
C THR A 248 0.68 20.08 -6.54
N THR A 249 1.68 20.92 -6.27
CA THR A 249 1.73 22.29 -6.78
C THR A 249 2.03 22.37 -8.28
N ALA A 250 2.48 21.28 -8.90
CA ALA A 250 2.62 21.18 -10.35
C ALA A 250 1.27 21.19 -11.09
N GLN A 251 0.21 20.72 -10.41
CA GLN A 251 -1.18 20.74 -10.86
C GLN A 251 -2.06 21.18 -9.69
N PRO A 252 -2.11 22.50 -9.37
CA PRO A 252 -2.61 23.02 -8.09
C PRO A 252 -4.15 23.05 -8.01
N ILE A 253 -4.81 21.99 -8.46
CA ILE A 253 -6.26 21.81 -8.38
C ILE A 253 -6.51 20.62 -7.44
N PRO A 254 -7.00 20.85 -6.21
CA PRO A 254 -7.38 19.75 -5.32
C PRO A 254 -8.45 18.88 -5.98
N SER A 255 -8.40 17.57 -5.76
CA SER A 255 -9.44 16.68 -6.28
C SER A 255 -10.79 16.97 -5.64
N ALA A 256 -11.87 16.54 -6.30
CA ALA A 256 -13.22 16.70 -5.78
C ALA A 256 -13.39 16.09 -4.38
N GLU A 257 -12.66 15.00 -4.09
CA GLU A 257 -12.68 14.35 -2.78
C GLU A 257 -12.02 15.23 -1.71
N LEU A 258 -10.84 15.79 -1.98
CA LEU A 258 -10.18 16.71 -1.04
C LEU A 258 -11.02 17.97 -0.78
N GLN A 259 -11.73 18.49 -1.78
CA GLN A 259 -12.59 19.66 -1.64
C GLN A 259 -13.79 19.44 -0.70
N MET A 260 -14.17 18.18 -0.40
CA MET A 260 -15.31 17.89 0.49
C MET A 260 -15.02 18.26 1.95
N TYR A 261 -13.75 18.26 2.36
CA TYR A 261 -13.34 18.48 3.76
C TYR A 261 -12.12 19.40 3.89
N GLY A 262 -11.52 19.79 2.77
CA GLY A 262 -10.40 20.71 2.70
C GLY A 262 -10.79 22.15 2.43
N PRO A 263 -9.83 23.08 2.54
CA PRO A 263 -10.03 24.44 2.08
C PRO A 263 -10.24 24.48 0.55
N ALA A 264 -10.89 25.54 0.06
CA ALA A 264 -11.08 25.76 -1.37
C ALA A 264 -9.76 25.87 -2.14
N GLU A 265 -8.71 26.39 -1.50
CA GLU A 265 -7.36 26.49 -2.03
C GLU A 265 -6.35 25.89 -1.05
N LEU A 266 -5.38 25.16 -1.58
CA LEU A 266 -4.26 24.61 -0.81
C LEU A 266 -2.98 25.44 -1.05
N PRO A 267 -2.05 25.46 -0.08
CA PRO A 267 -0.79 26.16 -0.23
C PRO A 267 -0.01 25.72 -1.47
N THR A 268 0.56 26.69 -2.17
CA THR A 268 1.44 26.49 -3.32
C THR A 268 2.92 26.66 -2.97
N THR A 269 3.24 26.99 -1.72
CA THR A 269 4.59 27.21 -1.22
C THR A 269 4.85 26.39 0.03
N LEU A 270 6.12 26.03 0.23
CA LEU A 270 6.55 25.21 1.35
C LEU A 270 6.28 25.94 2.68
N PRO A 271 5.71 25.27 3.70
CA PRO A 271 5.49 25.90 5.00
C PRO A 271 6.78 26.46 5.61
N LEU A 272 6.67 27.58 6.34
CA LEU A 272 7.82 28.29 6.92
C LEU A 272 8.57 27.47 7.98
N ASP A 273 7.90 26.55 8.65
CA ASP A 273 8.46 25.64 9.63
C ASP A 273 8.91 24.30 9.02
N ALA A 274 9.08 24.25 7.70
CA ALA A 274 9.63 23.08 7.04
C ALA A 274 11.06 22.79 7.50
N GLN A 275 11.31 21.54 7.87
CA GLN A 275 12.63 21.05 8.18
C GLN A 275 13.31 20.52 6.91
N THR A 276 14.64 20.61 6.88
CA THR A 276 15.45 20.05 5.79
C THR A 276 16.22 18.83 6.28
N VAL A 277 16.11 17.72 5.54
CA VAL A 277 16.79 16.46 5.83
C VAL A 277 17.65 16.09 4.63
N HIS A 278 18.95 15.88 4.87
CA HIS A 278 19.89 15.41 3.86
C HIS A 278 19.99 13.88 3.95
N MET A 279 19.33 13.18 3.03
CA MET A 279 19.37 11.73 2.95
C MET A 279 20.60 11.29 2.17
N LYS A 280 21.46 10.47 2.79
CA LYS A 280 22.70 9.89 2.24
C LYS A 280 22.55 8.37 2.20
N PRO A 281 23.44 7.60 1.54
CA PRO A 281 23.31 6.14 1.50
C PRO A 281 23.12 5.52 2.88
N GLY A 282 22.04 4.76 3.04
CA GLY A 282 21.61 4.14 4.30
C GLY A 282 20.71 5.01 5.20
N SER A 283 20.48 6.29 4.87
CA SER A 283 19.43 7.10 5.50
C SER A 283 18.05 6.49 5.25
N VAL A 284 17.19 6.53 6.27
CA VAL A 284 15.78 6.11 6.18
C VAL A 284 14.88 7.21 6.71
N LEU A 285 13.78 7.44 6.00
CA LEU A 285 12.73 8.40 6.33
C LEU A 285 11.39 7.67 6.35
N PHE A 286 10.71 7.67 7.49
CA PHE A 286 9.27 7.42 7.53
C PHE A 286 8.56 8.75 7.28
N LEU A 287 7.83 8.81 6.17
CA LEU A 287 7.02 9.94 5.75
C LEU A 287 5.53 9.59 5.92
N PRO A 288 4.86 10.16 6.92
CA PRO A 288 3.44 9.95 7.15
C PRO A 288 2.58 10.42 5.98
N ARG A 289 1.40 9.83 5.87
CA ARG A 289 0.35 10.31 4.96
C ARG A 289 0.10 11.80 5.18
N GLY A 290 0.02 12.52 4.07
CA GLY A 290 -0.34 13.93 4.05
C GLY A 290 0.77 14.91 4.38
N TYR A 291 1.98 14.47 4.74
CA TYR A 291 3.09 15.40 4.96
C TYR A 291 3.44 16.17 3.69
N TRP A 292 3.59 17.48 3.83
CA TRP A 292 4.14 18.31 2.76
C TRP A 292 5.60 17.96 2.55
N HIS A 293 5.96 17.72 1.30
CA HIS A 293 7.33 17.44 0.94
C HIS A 293 7.69 17.91 -0.47
N GLN A 294 8.95 18.30 -0.62
CA GLN A 294 9.61 18.47 -1.91
C GLN A 294 11.02 17.92 -1.83
N THR A 295 11.59 17.53 -2.97
CA THR A 295 12.90 16.90 -3.01
C THR A 295 13.81 17.51 -4.05
N GLN A 296 15.11 17.40 -3.83
CA GLN A 296 16.14 17.75 -4.80
C GLN A 296 17.33 16.82 -4.64
N ALA A 297 17.78 16.21 -5.74
CA ALA A 297 18.99 15.40 -5.74
C ALA A 297 20.26 16.27 -5.70
N VAL A 298 21.29 15.75 -5.01
CA VAL A 298 22.66 16.29 -5.00
C VAL A 298 23.55 15.26 -5.67
N GLY A 299 23.96 15.54 -6.91
CA GLY A 299 24.54 14.56 -7.81
C GLY A 299 23.53 13.51 -8.28
N GLU A 300 24.03 12.35 -8.72
CA GLU A 300 23.21 11.17 -9.00
C GLU A 300 22.58 10.65 -7.70
N SER A 301 21.26 10.46 -7.67
CA SER A 301 20.53 9.94 -6.51
C SER A 301 19.64 8.75 -6.88
N LEU A 302 19.65 7.72 -6.02
CA LEU A 302 18.78 6.55 -6.09
C LEU A 302 18.14 6.28 -4.72
N SER A 303 16.81 6.25 -4.66
CA SER A 303 16.05 5.94 -3.44
C SER A 303 14.99 4.87 -3.70
N LEU A 304 14.80 3.97 -2.74
CA LEU A 304 13.74 2.96 -2.72
C LEU A 304 12.70 3.37 -1.68
N ASN A 305 11.43 3.27 -2.03
CA ASN A 305 10.33 3.45 -1.10
C ASN A 305 9.66 2.11 -0.83
N PHE A 306 9.23 1.88 0.41
CA PHE A 306 8.10 1.00 0.70
C PHE A 306 6.87 1.87 0.90
N THR A 307 5.94 1.81 -0.04
CA THR A 307 4.75 2.67 -0.06
C THR A 307 3.53 1.82 0.29
N PHE A 308 2.74 2.26 1.26
CA PHE A 308 1.49 1.63 1.65
C PHE A 308 0.31 2.58 1.46
N ASP A 309 -0.79 2.07 0.91
CA ASP A 309 -2.08 2.73 1.02
C ASP A 309 -2.49 2.85 2.49
N GLN A 310 -3.35 3.83 2.78
CA GLN A 310 -3.88 4.08 4.12
C GLN A 310 -5.40 3.97 4.08
N PRO A 311 -5.94 2.73 4.03
CA PRO A 311 -7.37 2.53 4.10
C PRO A 311 -7.92 3.15 5.38
N THR A 312 -9.04 3.83 5.24
CA THR A 312 -9.73 4.56 6.29
C THR A 312 -10.93 3.78 6.78
N TRP A 313 -11.49 4.19 7.92
CA TRP A 313 -12.77 3.67 8.39
C TRP A 313 -13.92 3.89 7.38
N ALA A 314 -13.85 4.94 6.55
CA ALA A 314 -14.83 5.17 5.50
C ALA A 314 -14.76 4.11 4.40
N ASP A 315 -13.58 3.55 4.13
CA ASP A 315 -13.41 2.46 3.14
C ASP A 315 -13.98 1.12 3.65
N LEU A 316 -14.24 0.99 4.96
CA LEU A 316 -14.90 -0.20 5.53
C LEU A 316 -16.42 -0.17 5.34
N LEU A 317 -16.99 1.00 5.03
CA LEU A 317 -18.43 1.14 4.81
C LEU A 317 -18.86 0.31 3.60
N PRO A 318 -20.07 -0.27 3.61
CA PRO A 318 -20.50 -1.14 2.52
C PRO A 318 -20.59 -0.34 1.21
N PRO A 319 -19.81 -0.63 0.17
CA PRO A 319 -20.01 -0.01 -1.15
C PRO A 319 -21.35 -0.47 -1.77
N ASP A 320 -21.88 -1.57 -1.25
CA ASP A 320 -23.10 -2.23 -1.69
C ASP A 320 -24.39 -1.69 -1.03
N THR A 321 -24.39 -0.48 -0.45
CA THR A 321 -25.63 0.20 -0.03
C THR A 321 -26.69 0.12 -1.13
N ARG A 322 -26.26 0.26 -2.40
CA ARG A 322 -27.12 0.02 -3.57
C ARG A 322 -27.71 -1.40 -3.60
N ARG A 323 -26.91 -2.46 -3.49
CA ARG A 323 -27.43 -3.85 -3.47
C ARG A 323 -28.39 -4.09 -2.31
N ARG A 324 -28.16 -3.46 -1.17
CA ARG A 324 -28.99 -3.63 0.02
C ARG A 324 -30.35 -2.92 -0.10
N VAL A 325 -30.44 -1.83 -0.87
CA VAL A 325 -31.72 -1.13 -1.12
C VAL A 325 -32.48 -1.63 -2.35
N LEU A 326 -31.82 -2.29 -3.31
CA LEU A 326 -32.44 -2.82 -4.53
C LEU A 326 -33.65 -3.78 -4.33
N PRO A 327 -33.76 -4.57 -3.24
CA PRO A 327 -34.96 -5.35 -2.95
C PRO A 327 -36.23 -4.48 -2.79
N GLN A 328 -36.09 -3.24 -2.31
CA GLN A 328 -37.18 -2.28 -2.19
C GLN A 328 -37.43 -1.61 -3.55
N SER A 329 -38.66 -1.67 -4.06
CA SER A 329 -38.98 -1.20 -5.42
C SER A 329 -38.87 0.32 -5.56
N GLU A 330 -39.07 1.05 -4.47
CA GLU A 330 -39.00 2.51 -4.39
C GLU A 330 -37.60 3.02 -4.73
N TRP A 331 -36.56 2.27 -4.35
CA TRP A 331 -35.16 2.57 -4.69
C TRP A 331 -34.78 2.22 -6.12
N ARG A 332 -35.64 1.49 -6.83
CA ARG A 332 -35.52 1.21 -8.27
C ARG A 332 -36.32 2.20 -9.12
N ALA A 333 -37.08 3.11 -8.50
CA ALA A 333 -37.81 4.14 -9.22
C ALA A 333 -36.85 5.09 -9.97
N LEU A 334 -37.34 5.66 -11.08
CA LEU A 334 -36.61 6.70 -11.80
C LEU A 334 -36.34 7.88 -10.87
N ALA A 335 -35.08 8.34 -10.79
CA ALA A 335 -34.68 9.54 -10.07
C ALA A 335 -35.15 10.83 -10.78
N LEU A 336 -36.46 10.96 -10.98
CA LEU A 336 -37.11 12.00 -11.78
C LEU A 336 -36.87 13.38 -11.17
N GLY A 337 -36.31 14.30 -11.96
CA GLY A 337 -36.03 15.67 -11.53
C GLY A 337 -34.71 15.86 -10.80
N ALA A 338 -33.93 14.80 -10.53
CA ALA A 338 -32.61 14.91 -9.94
C ALA A 338 -31.66 15.70 -10.87
N GLY A 339 -31.06 16.79 -10.37
CA GLY A 339 -30.16 17.64 -11.15
C GLY A 339 -30.83 18.48 -12.24
N ASN A 340 -32.16 18.65 -12.22
CA ASN A 340 -32.89 19.45 -13.20
C ASN A 340 -32.77 20.97 -12.91
N LEU A 341 -32.81 21.81 -13.95
CA LEU A 341 -32.75 23.26 -13.83
C LEU A 341 -34.09 23.89 -13.40
N ASP A 342 -35.22 23.18 -13.51
CA ASP A 342 -36.49 23.59 -12.94
C ASP A 342 -36.47 23.39 -11.41
N ALA A 343 -36.47 24.50 -10.67
CA ALA A 343 -36.36 24.50 -9.21
C ALA A 343 -37.45 23.67 -8.51
N THR A 344 -38.66 23.64 -9.08
CA THR A 344 -39.77 22.87 -8.53
C THR A 344 -39.54 21.37 -8.69
N ALA A 345 -39.07 20.92 -9.86
CA ALA A 345 -38.70 19.54 -10.12
C ALA A 345 -37.50 19.08 -9.28
N ALA A 346 -36.46 19.91 -9.15
CA ALA A 346 -35.31 19.63 -8.30
C ALA A 346 -35.70 19.49 -6.83
N GLN A 347 -36.55 20.39 -6.32
CA GLN A 347 -37.03 20.33 -4.93
C GLN A 347 -37.84 19.06 -4.65
N ARG A 348 -38.70 18.64 -5.59
CA ARG A 348 -39.45 17.36 -5.47
C ARG A 348 -38.52 16.15 -5.47
N ALA A 349 -37.45 16.15 -6.26
CA ALA A 349 -36.47 15.08 -6.27
C ALA A 349 -35.72 14.98 -4.93
N VAL A 350 -35.35 16.12 -4.33
CA VAL A 350 -34.74 16.18 -2.99
C VAL A 350 -35.69 15.63 -1.93
N SER A 351 -36.95 16.08 -1.90
CA SER A 351 -37.95 15.58 -0.93
C SER A 351 -38.18 14.07 -1.07
N THR A 352 -38.23 13.57 -2.31
CA THR A 352 -38.38 12.13 -2.59
C THR A 352 -37.19 11.34 -2.04
N LEU A 353 -35.96 11.76 -2.32
CA LEU A 353 -34.76 11.08 -1.82
C LEU A 353 -34.67 11.13 -0.29
N GLN A 354 -35.03 12.25 0.33
CA GLN A 354 -35.07 12.39 1.79
C GLN A 354 -36.05 11.39 2.43
N ALA A 355 -37.24 11.22 1.85
CA ALA A 355 -38.21 10.24 2.33
C ALA A 355 -37.68 8.80 2.20
N LEU A 356 -37.01 8.46 1.10
CA LEU A 356 -36.38 7.16 0.91
C LEU A 356 -35.29 6.89 1.95
N VAL A 357 -34.40 7.86 2.20
CA VAL A 357 -33.34 7.76 3.22
C VAL A 357 -33.91 7.61 4.63
N GLN A 358 -34.96 8.35 4.97
CA GLN A 358 -35.65 8.23 6.27
C GLN A 358 -36.32 6.86 6.45
N ALA A 359 -36.76 6.24 5.36
CA ALA A 359 -37.34 4.91 5.34
C ALA A 359 -36.32 3.76 5.33
N LEU A 360 -35.00 4.04 5.33
CA LEU A 360 -33.98 3.00 5.46
C LEU A 360 -34.17 2.25 6.79
N PRO A 361 -34.24 0.90 6.77
CA PRO A 361 -34.18 0.07 7.97
C PRO A 361 -33.02 0.46 8.89
N GLU A 362 -33.21 0.36 10.21
CA GLU A 362 -32.14 0.55 11.21
C GLU A 362 -30.94 -0.35 10.90
N GLU A 363 -31.17 -1.57 10.41
CA GLU A 363 -30.13 -2.54 9.98
C GLU A 363 -29.27 -2.03 8.80
N LEU A 364 -29.78 -1.09 8.01
CA LEU A 364 -29.03 -0.38 6.96
C LEU A 364 -28.24 0.81 7.49
N ARG A 365 -28.53 1.24 8.73
CA ARG A 365 -27.82 2.25 9.53
C ARG A 365 -26.80 1.61 10.49
N ASP A 366 -27.05 0.38 10.94
CA ASP A 366 -26.17 -0.39 11.81
C ASP A 366 -25.04 -1.01 11.00
N ILE A 367 -23.82 -0.57 11.28
CA ILE A 367 -22.59 -1.17 10.77
C ILE A 367 -22.17 -2.23 11.78
N ASP A 368 -22.31 -3.50 11.42
CA ASP A 368 -21.66 -4.58 12.15
C ASP A 368 -20.13 -4.41 12.00
N ALA A 369 -19.46 -4.11 13.11
CA ALA A 369 -18.02 -3.85 13.14
C ALA A 369 -17.19 -5.08 12.73
N GLU A 370 -17.62 -6.29 13.11
CA GLU A 370 -16.93 -7.52 12.73
C GLU A 370 -17.06 -7.74 11.22
N GLN A 371 -18.26 -7.50 10.67
CA GLN A 371 -18.48 -7.57 9.21
C GLN A 371 -17.68 -6.50 8.46
N ALA A 372 -17.64 -5.26 8.96
CA ALA A 372 -16.90 -4.17 8.35
C ALA A 372 -15.38 -4.44 8.33
N ILE A 373 -14.84 -4.99 9.42
CA ILE A 373 -13.44 -5.45 9.50
C ILE A 373 -13.20 -6.64 8.56
N GLY A 374 -14.17 -7.57 8.47
CA GLY A 374 -14.14 -8.72 7.57
C GLY A 374 -13.90 -8.35 6.11
N ARG A 375 -14.35 -7.17 5.66
CA ARG A 375 -14.12 -6.67 4.29
C ARG A 375 -12.67 -6.36 3.96
N MET A 376 -11.84 -6.18 4.98
CA MET A 376 -10.39 -6.04 4.80
C MET A 376 -9.68 -7.37 4.64
N THR A 377 -10.44 -8.48 4.65
CA THR A 377 -9.94 -9.79 4.27
C THR A 377 -10.24 -10.07 2.79
N PRO A 378 -9.40 -10.86 2.09
CA PRO A 378 -9.50 -10.99 0.63
C PRO A 378 -10.71 -11.78 0.12
N THR A 379 -11.52 -12.37 0.99
CA THR A 379 -12.75 -13.12 0.65
C THR A 379 -13.88 -12.19 0.17
N GLU A 380 -13.93 -10.96 0.69
CA GLU A 380 -14.98 -9.97 0.42
C GLU A 380 -14.48 -8.77 -0.41
N ALA A 381 -13.17 -8.53 -0.42
CA ALA A 381 -12.53 -7.36 -1.04
C ALA A 381 -12.58 -7.32 -2.58
N ALA A 382 -12.98 -8.41 -3.27
CA ALA A 382 -13.00 -8.47 -4.73
C ALA A 382 -13.88 -7.39 -5.39
N ASN A 383 -14.77 -6.73 -4.63
CA ASN A 383 -15.66 -5.67 -5.12
C ASN A 383 -15.53 -4.33 -4.36
N VAL A 384 -14.65 -4.20 -3.36
CA VAL A 384 -14.69 -3.07 -2.40
C VAL A 384 -13.65 -1.98 -2.68
N LEU A 385 -12.49 -2.34 -3.23
CA LEU A 385 -11.46 -1.35 -3.57
C LEU A 385 -11.81 -0.65 -4.89
N ILE A 386 -12.70 0.34 -4.80
CA ILE A 386 -12.87 1.35 -5.85
C ILE A 386 -11.48 1.90 -6.19
N PRO A 387 -11.08 1.95 -7.47
CA PRO A 387 -9.90 2.70 -7.88
C PRO A 387 -10.03 4.13 -7.36
N ARG A 388 -9.21 4.53 -6.38
CA ARG A 388 -9.08 5.96 -6.06
C ARG A 388 -8.57 6.64 -7.32
N THR A 389 -9.31 7.66 -7.74
CA THR A 389 -9.41 8.15 -9.12
C THR A 389 -8.18 8.90 -9.65
N SER A 390 -7.06 8.95 -8.93
CA SER A 390 -5.88 9.71 -9.33
C SER A 390 -4.67 8.85 -9.69
N GLU A 391 -4.65 7.58 -9.31
CA GLU A 391 -3.78 6.61 -9.96
C GLU A 391 -4.58 6.01 -11.10
N GLN A 392 -4.29 6.45 -12.32
CA GLN A 392 -4.45 5.56 -13.46
C GLN A 392 -3.72 4.25 -13.09
N ARG A 393 -4.51 3.26 -12.67
CA ARG A 393 -4.06 1.88 -12.52
C ARG A 393 -3.44 1.45 -13.86
N PRO A 394 -2.36 0.67 -13.84
CA PRO A 394 -1.66 0.20 -15.04
C PRO A 394 -2.57 -0.46 -16.07
#